data_AF-K2HNF7-F1
#
_entry.id   AF-K2HNF7-F1
#
_cell.length_a   1.000
_cell.length_b   1.000
_cell.length_c   1.000
_cell.angle_alpha   90.00
_cell.angle_beta   90.00
_cell.angle_gamma   90.00
#
_symmetry.space_group_name_H-M   'P 1'
#
loop_
_entity.id
_entity.type
_entity.pdbx_description
1 polymer ?
#
loop_
_entity_poly.entity_id
_entity_poly.type
_entity_poly.pdbx_seq_one_letter_code
_entity_poly.pdbx_strand_id
1 'polypeptide(L)'
;MFADLLRRLTAPEPQPMPETDARLALSALLVRIARSDGSYDAAEMRRIDRILAARYGLDAQGAAELRAHGETIEADAPDTVRFTRAIKDQVSLEDRTAVIEALWDVVLVDGERDDEEDSLLRTIAPLLGIHDRDSNLARQRVEDRRGLR
;
A
#
# COMPACT_ATOMS: atom_id res chain seq x y z
N MET A 1 6.21 -27.39 0.40
CA MET A 1 5.93 -26.76 -0.90
C MET A 1 4.52 -27.08 -1.38
N PHE A 2 4.20 -28.31 -1.81
CA PHE A 2 2.84 -28.66 -2.30
C PHE A 2 1.72 -28.64 -1.23
N ALA A 3 2.05 -29.03 0.00
CA ALA A 3 1.09 -29.05 1.11
C ALA A 3 0.61 -27.65 1.54
N ASP A 4 1.44 -26.62 1.35
CA ASP A 4 1.11 -25.23 1.71
C ASP A 4 0.14 -24.62 0.70
N LEU A 5 0.34 -24.93 -0.59
CA LEU A 5 -0.58 -24.59 -1.66
C LEU A 5 -1.95 -25.27 -1.48
N LEU A 6 -1.99 -26.55 -1.12
CA LEU A 6 -3.23 -27.26 -0.84
C LEU A 6 -3.96 -26.70 0.39
N ARG A 7 -3.23 -26.25 1.41
CA ARG A 7 -3.82 -25.54 2.57
C ARG A 7 -4.47 -24.21 2.16
N ARG A 8 -3.83 -23.44 1.28
CA ARG A 8 -4.41 -22.17 0.78
C ARG A 8 -5.64 -22.38 -0.10
N LEU A 9 -5.73 -23.51 -0.80
CA LEU A 9 -6.88 -23.87 -1.65
C LEU A 9 -8.06 -24.50 -0.87
N THR A 10 -7.80 -25.03 0.32
CA THR A 10 -8.79 -25.73 1.17
C THR A 10 -9.11 -24.99 2.47
N ALA A 11 -8.39 -23.91 2.77
CA ALA A 11 -8.77 -23.01 3.85
C ALA A 11 -10.17 -22.46 3.53
N PRO A 12 -11.08 -22.39 4.53
CA PRO A 12 -12.33 -21.66 4.34
C PRO A 12 -11.98 -20.27 3.83
N GLU A 13 -12.71 -19.77 2.82
CA GLU A 13 -12.56 -18.39 2.36
C GLU A 13 -12.42 -17.51 3.60
N PRO A 14 -11.36 -16.69 3.69
CA PRO A 14 -11.13 -15.87 4.87
C PRO A 14 -12.44 -15.16 5.17
N GLN A 15 -12.96 -15.40 6.38
CA GLN A 15 -14.26 -14.89 6.79
C GLN A 15 -14.37 -13.43 6.34
N PRO A 16 -15.52 -13.00 5.78
CA PRO A 16 -15.70 -11.61 5.40
C PRO A 16 -15.45 -10.80 6.67
N MET A 17 -14.24 -10.23 6.75
CA MET A 17 -13.97 -9.17 7.69
C MET A 17 -14.99 -8.09 7.35
N PRO A 18 -15.55 -7.39 8.34
CA PRO A 18 -16.38 -6.22 8.07
C PRO A 18 -15.67 -5.41 6.99
N GLU A 19 -16.43 -5.01 5.94
CA GLU A 19 -15.92 -4.36 4.73
C GLU A 19 -14.65 -3.60 5.09
N THR A 20 -13.50 -4.10 4.63
CA THR A 20 -12.24 -3.43 4.95
C THR A 20 -12.36 -2.07 4.30
N ASP A 21 -12.66 -1.06 5.12
CA ASP A 21 -12.75 0.34 4.72
C ASP A 21 -11.54 0.63 3.82
N ALA A 22 -11.74 1.21 2.64
CA ALA A 22 -10.64 1.46 1.71
C ALA A 22 -9.53 2.28 2.39
N ARG A 23 -9.87 3.04 3.44
CA ARG A 23 -8.92 3.68 4.35
C ARG A 23 -7.99 2.71 5.06
N LEU A 24 -8.52 1.65 5.67
CA LEU A 24 -7.74 0.58 6.31
C LEU A 24 -6.95 -0.23 5.29
N ALA A 25 -7.56 -0.54 4.14
CA ALA A 25 -6.89 -1.27 3.07
C ALA A 25 -5.70 -0.48 2.49
N LEU A 26 -5.87 0.83 2.26
CA LEU A 26 -4.78 1.69 1.83
C LEU A 26 -3.68 1.78 2.89
N SER A 27 -4.05 1.95 4.16
CA SER A 27 -3.08 2.00 5.25
C SER A 27 -2.25 0.71 5.34
N ALA A 28 -2.89 -0.46 5.24
CA ALA A 28 -2.20 -1.74 5.25
C ALA A 28 -1.29 -1.91 4.02
N LEU A 29 -1.70 -1.42 2.85
CA LEU A 29 -0.89 -1.48 1.64
C LEU A 29 0.34 -0.56 1.72
N LEU A 30 0.20 0.63 2.31
CA LEU A 30 1.31 1.55 2.57
C LEU A 30 2.32 0.96 3.56
N VAL A 31 1.84 0.29 4.61
CA VAL A 31 2.72 -0.41 5.57
C VAL A 31 3.42 -1.60 4.91
N ARG A 32 2.71 -2.34 4.04
CA ARG A 32 3.28 -3.49 3.35
C ARG A 32 4.46 -3.12 2.45
N ILE A 33 4.32 -2.04 1.67
CA ILE A 33 5.40 -1.60 0.79
C ILE A 33 6.60 -1.12 1.63
N ALA A 34 6.35 -0.37 2.70
CA ALA A 34 7.37 0.07 3.67
C ALA A 34 7.97 -1.03 4.55
N ARG A 35 7.59 -2.29 4.35
CA ARG A 35 8.16 -3.45 5.06
C ARG A 35 8.80 -4.43 4.09
N SER A 36 8.75 -4.13 2.79
CA SER A 36 9.00 -5.13 1.76
C SER A 36 10.46 -5.55 1.69
N ASP A 37 11.38 -4.64 2.00
CA ASP A 37 12.83 -4.86 2.11
C ASP A 37 13.28 -5.36 3.51
N GLY A 38 12.33 -5.53 4.44
CA GLY A 38 12.58 -5.96 5.81
C GLY A 38 13.03 -4.86 6.78
N SER A 39 13.15 -3.61 6.32
CA SER A 39 13.34 -2.43 7.16
C SER A 39 12.03 -1.67 7.25
N TYR A 40 11.62 -1.28 8.45
CA TYR A 40 10.48 -0.38 8.64
C TYR A 40 10.84 0.65 9.69
N ASP A 41 11.11 1.86 9.24
CA ASP A 41 11.76 2.89 10.02
C ASP A 41 10.83 4.07 10.37
N ALA A 42 11.34 4.96 11.23
CA ALA A 42 10.57 6.10 11.69
C ALA A 42 10.29 7.13 10.58
N ALA A 43 11.11 7.21 9.52
CA ALA A 43 10.90 8.10 8.40
C ALA A 43 9.73 7.64 7.52
N GLU A 44 9.64 6.33 7.27
CA GLU A 44 8.52 5.71 6.55
C GLU A 44 7.22 5.82 7.35
N MET A 45 7.25 5.50 8.65
CA MET A 45 6.09 5.69 9.55
C MET A 45 5.56 7.12 9.47
N ARG A 46 6.45 8.13 9.60
CA ARG A 46 6.08 9.54 9.46
C ARG A 46 5.60 9.90 8.07
N ARG A 47 6.03 9.19 7.02
CA ARG A 47 5.54 9.42 5.66
C ARG A 47 4.13 8.90 5.49
N ILE A 48 3.88 7.68 5.95
CA ILE A 48 2.56 7.06 5.96
C ILE A 48 1.59 7.94 6.75
N ASP A 49 1.95 8.38 7.95
CA ASP A 49 1.11 9.26 8.78
C ASP A 49 0.74 10.55 8.04
N ARG A 50 1.70 11.20 7.35
CA ARG A 50 1.43 12.40 6.54
C ARG A 50 0.50 12.13 5.37
N ILE A 51 0.66 11.01 4.68
CA ILE A 51 -0.20 10.61 3.56
C ILE A 51 -1.63 10.38 4.05
N LEU A 52 -1.78 9.63 5.15
CA LEU A 52 -3.09 9.32 5.74
C LEU A 52 -3.78 10.58 6.27
N ALA A 53 -3.04 11.45 6.97
CA ALA A 53 -3.55 12.74 7.45
C ALA A 53 -4.07 13.61 6.31
N ALA A 54 -3.26 13.79 5.25
CA ALA A 54 -3.64 14.63 4.11
C ALA A 54 -4.83 14.05 3.32
N ARG A 55 -4.88 12.73 3.13
CA ARG A 55 -5.93 12.08 2.35
C ARG A 55 -7.29 12.05 3.05
N TYR A 56 -7.29 11.90 4.37
CA TYR A 56 -8.52 11.69 5.15
C TYR A 56 -8.85 12.85 6.09
N GLY A 57 -8.08 13.95 6.07
CA GLY A 57 -8.28 15.11 6.94
C GLY A 57 -8.10 14.79 8.42
N LEU A 58 -7.17 13.89 8.75
CA LEU A 58 -6.91 13.46 10.13
C LEU A 58 -5.86 14.35 10.79
N ASP A 59 -5.93 14.45 12.12
CA ASP A 59 -4.83 14.99 12.92
C ASP A 59 -3.72 13.94 13.10
N ALA A 60 -2.65 14.33 13.79
CA ALA A 60 -1.49 13.44 13.99
C ALA A 60 -1.85 12.15 14.74
N GLN A 61 -2.78 12.23 15.71
CA GLN A 61 -3.20 11.07 16.48
C GLN A 61 -4.04 10.13 15.61
N GLY A 62 -5.04 10.65 14.90
CA GLY A 62 -5.90 9.84 14.03
C GLY A 62 -5.13 9.18 12.88
N ALA A 63 -4.12 9.85 12.33
CA ALA A 63 -3.24 9.25 11.33
C ALA A 63 -2.41 8.09 11.90
N ALA A 64 -1.82 8.29 13.08
CA ALA A 64 -1.03 7.24 13.75
C ALA A 64 -1.91 6.04 14.18
N GLU A 65 -3.12 6.29 14.67
CA GLU A 65 -4.09 5.23 14.99
C GLU A 65 -4.49 4.44 13.73
N LEU A 66 -4.75 5.13 12.62
CA LEU A 66 -5.06 4.47 11.36
C LEU A 66 -3.88 3.63 10.85
N ARG A 67 -2.66 4.17 10.93
CA ARG A 67 -1.43 3.43 10.60
C ARG A 67 -1.28 2.18 11.45
N ALA A 68 -1.48 2.27 12.77
CA ALA A 68 -1.39 1.13 13.68
C ALA A 68 -2.43 0.04 13.37
N HIS A 69 -3.65 0.43 12.99
CA HIS A 69 -4.64 -0.54 12.50
C HIS A 69 -4.19 -1.17 11.16
N GLY A 70 -3.62 -0.37 10.25
CA GLY A 70 -3.01 -0.86 9.02
C GLY A 70 -1.89 -1.87 9.29
N GLU A 71 -1.00 -1.60 10.24
CA GLU A 71 0.08 -2.50 10.67
C GLU A 71 -0.44 -3.83 11.21
N THR A 72 -1.52 -3.78 12.00
CA THR A 72 -2.17 -4.98 12.54
C THR A 72 -2.76 -5.82 11.41
N ILE A 73 -3.53 -5.18 10.52
CA ILE A 73 -4.16 -5.86 9.37
C ILE A 73 -3.10 -6.42 8.41
N GLU A 74 -2.02 -5.68 8.17
CA GLU A 74 -0.92 -6.11 7.31
C GLU A 74 -0.27 -7.39 7.85
N ALA A 75 -0.03 -7.45 9.16
CA ALA A 75 0.53 -8.63 9.83
C ALA A 75 -0.44 -9.83 9.82
N ASP A 76 -1.74 -9.59 9.96
CA ASP A 76 -2.77 -10.64 10.01
C ASP A 76 -3.22 -11.15 8.64
N ALA A 77 -3.16 -10.29 7.60
CA ALA A 77 -3.72 -10.59 6.29
C ALA A 77 -2.61 -10.87 5.26
N PRO A 78 -2.43 -12.13 4.82
CA PRO A 78 -1.27 -12.52 4.00
C PRO A 78 -1.34 -12.09 2.51
N ASP A 79 -2.45 -11.53 2.01
CA ASP A 79 -2.64 -11.31 0.57
C ASP A 79 -2.94 -9.86 0.17
N THR A 80 -2.07 -9.31 -0.68
CA THR A 80 -2.16 -7.99 -1.31
C THR A 80 -3.40 -7.86 -2.22
N VAL A 81 -3.91 -8.97 -2.77
CA VAL A 81 -5.15 -8.98 -3.57
C VAL A 81 -6.34 -8.52 -2.75
N ARG A 82 -6.40 -8.83 -1.46
CA ARG A 82 -7.52 -8.42 -0.59
C ARG A 82 -7.55 -6.90 -0.40
N PHE A 83 -6.40 -6.27 -0.17
CA PHE A 83 -6.30 -4.83 0.00
C PHE A 83 -6.62 -4.09 -1.30
N THR A 84 -6.05 -4.54 -2.41
CA THR A 84 -6.30 -3.92 -3.72
C THR A 84 -7.76 -4.07 -4.16
N ARG A 85 -8.44 -5.17 -3.83
CA ARG A 85 -9.89 -5.31 -4.05
C ARG A 85 -10.70 -4.30 -3.23
N ALA A 86 -10.47 -4.21 -1.93
CA ALA A 86 -11.16 -3.25 -1.06
C ALA A 86 -10.98 -1.79 -1.54
N ILE A 87 -9.78 -1.44 -2.02
CA ILE A 87 -9.51 -0.14 -2.64
C ILE A 87 -10.31 0.01 -3.95
N LYS A 88 -10.31 -0.99 -4.83
CA LYS A 88 -11.04 -0.92 -6.11
C LYS A 88 -12.54 -0.74 -5.94
N ASP A 89 -13.11 -1.33 -4.91
CA ASP A 89 -14.56 -1.31 -4.66
C ASP A 89 -15.04 0.09 -4.24
N GLN A 90 -14.15 0.93 -3.67
CA GLN A 90 -14.51 2.24 -3.13
C GLN A 90 -13.78 3.42 -3.81
N VAL A 91 -12.71 3.16 -4.56
CA VAL A 91 -11.90 4.19 -5.24
C VAL A 91 -12.08 4.06 -6.75
N SER A 92 -12.48 5.18 -7.38
CA SER A 92 -12.66 5.28 -8.82
C SER A 92 -11.34 5.00 -9.56
N LEU A 93 -11.42 4.55 -10.82
CA LEU A 93 -10.20 4.32 -11.61
C LEU A 93 -9.32 5.58 -11.74
N GLU A 94 -9.95 6.74 -11.87
CA GLU A 94 -9.28 8.04 -11.99
C GLU A 94 -8.45 8.36 -10.72
N ASP A 95 -8.99 8.01 -9.56
CA ASP A 95 -8.34 8.24 -8.25
C ASP A 95 -7.30 7.18 -7.86
N ARG A 96 -7.29 6.02 -8.53
CA ARG A 96 -6.33 4.94 -8.24
C ARG A 96 -4.90 5.32 -8.62
N THR A 97 -4.72 6.24 -9.57
CA THR A 97 -3.38 6.81 -9.85
C THR A 97 -2.81 7.50 -8.61
N ALA A 98 -3.64 8.22 -7.83
CA ALA A 98 -3.21 8.84 -6.59
C ALA A 98 -2.91 7.82 -5.47
N VAL A 99 -3.46 6.60 -5.55
CA VAL A 99 -3.04 5.49 -4.68
C VAL A 99 -1.62 5.05 -5.04
N ILE A 100 -1.33 4.85 -6.33
CA ILE A 100 0.02 4.48 -6.79
C ILE A 100 1.05 5.55 -6.46
N GLU A 101 0.72 6.83 -6.64
CA GLU A 101 1.60 7.93 -6.22
C GLU A 101 1.89 7.88 -4.71
N ALA A 102 0.89 7.60 -3.88
CA ALA A 102 1.08 7.49 -2.45
C ALA A 102 2.04 6.33 -2.08
N LEU A 103 1.97 5.20 -2.77
CA LEU A 103 2.90 4.08 -2.55
C LEU A 103 4.33 4.45 -2.95
N TRP A 104 4.52 5.08 -4.12
CA TRP A 104 5.84 5.60 -4.54
C TRP A 104 6.41 6.61 -3.56
N ASP A 105 5.54 7.43 -2.96
CA ASP A 105 5.95 8.48 -2.04
C ASP A 105 6.49 7.92 -0.70
N VAL A 106 6.08 6.71 -0.34
CA VAL A 106 6.63 5.95 0.80
C VAL A 106 7.97 5.33 0.44
N VAL A 107 8.04 4.61 -0.68
CA VAL A 107 9.27 3.96 -1.16
C VAL A 107 10.42 4.96 -1.32
N LEU A 108 10.15 6.12 -1.91
CA LEU A 108 11.20 7.10 -2.19
C LEU A 108 11.68 7.88 -0.96
N VAL A 109 11.28 7.52 0.28
CA VAL A 109 11.55 8.29 1.52
C VAL A 109 13.03 8.56 1.72
N ASP A 110 13.87 7.55 1.57
CA ASP A 110 15.33 7.65 1.69
C ASP A 110 16.01 8.12 0.40
N GLY A 111 15.30 8.09 -0.73
CA GLY A 111 15.78 8.51 -2.04
C GLY A 111 16.53 7.41 -2.81
N GLU A 112 16.64 6.22 -2.23
CA GLU A 112 17.10 5.02 -2.91
C GLU A 112 15.89 4.17 -3.31
N ARG A 113 16.09 3.22 -4.21
CA ARG A 113 15.04 2.30 -4.65
C ARG A 113 15.57 0.90 -4.45
N ASP A 114 14.85 0.09 -3.67
CA ASP A 114 15.15 -1.32 -3.59
C ASP A 114 14.45 -2.10 -4.72
N ASP A 115 15.09 -3.14 -5.23
CA ASP A 115 14.53 -4.02 -6.25
C ASP A 115 13.27 -4.75 -5.76
N GLU A 116 13.16 -5.02 -4.45
CA GLU A 116 12.01 -5.65 -3.81
C GLU A 116 10.78 -4.72 -3.82
N GLU A 117 10.96 -3.44 -3.50
CA GLU A 117 9.91 -2.42 -3.53
C GLU A 117 9.40 -2.17 -4.95
N ASP A 118 10.33 -2.01 -5.92
CA ASP A 118 10.00 -1.84 -7.34
C ASP A 118 9.24 -3.07 -7.88
N SER A 119 9.59 -4.27 -7.42
CA SER A 119 8.92 -5.52 -7.81
C SER A 119 7.52 -5.65 -7.19
N LEU A 120 7.37 -5.24 -5.93
CA LEU A 120 6.07 -5.23 -5.26
C LEU A 120 5.14 -4.19 -5.90
N LEU A 121 5.62 -3.00 -6.24
CA LEU A 121 4.84 -1.97 -6.94
C LEU A 121 4.39 -2.40 -8.34
N ARG A 122 5.25 -3.10 -9.09
CA ARG A 122 4.89 -3.73 -10.37
C ARG A 122 3.82 -4.81 -10.23
N THR A 123 3.69 -5.41 -9.04
CA THR A 123 2.61 -6.36 -8.74
C THR A 123 1.31 -5.64 -8.32
N ILE A 124 1.42 -4.57 -7.52
CA ILE A 124 0.27 -3.82 -7.00
C ILE A 124 -0.45 -3.00 -8.09
N ALA A 125 0.30 -2.35 -8.99
CA ALA A 125 -0.30 -1.46 -9.99
C ALA A 125 -1.34 -2.16 -10.89
N PRO A 126 -1.06 -3.34 -11.49
CA PRO A 126 -2.06 -4.08 -12.25
C PRO A 126 -3.27 -4.52 -11.42
N LEU A 127 -3.06 -4.86 -10.14
CA LEU A 127 -4.15 -5.25 -9.25
C LEU A 127 -5.12 -4.09 -8.99
N LEU A 128 -4.65 -2.85 -9.00
CA LEU A 128 -5.46 -1.63 -8.95
C LEU A 128 -6.01 -1.20 -10.33
N GLY A 129 -5.65 -1.90 -11.40
CA GLY A 129 -6.05 -1.58 -12.76
C GLY A 129 -5.26 -0.43 -13.38
N ILE A 130 -4.06 -0.16 -12.87
CA ILE A 130 -3.13 0.84 -13.41
C ILE A 130 -2.09 0.12 -14.26
N HIS A 131 -1.86 0.61 -15.47
CA HIS A 131 -0.83 0.05 -16.35
C HIS A 131 0.57 0.45 -15.88
N ASP A 132 1.57 -0.39 -16.18
CA ASP A 132 2.97 -0.15 -15.81
C ASP A 132 3.49 1.22 -16.29
N ARG A 133 3.07 1.65 -17.48
CA ARG A 133 3.39 2.98 -18.02
C ARG A 133 2.89 4.09 -17.11
N ASP A 134 1.65 3.99 -16.64
CA ASP A 134 1.02 5.00 -15.78
C ASP A 134 1.61 4.98 -14.38
N SER A 135 1.96 3.80 -13.87
CA SER A 135 2.73 3.65 -12.63
C SER A 135 4.10 4.32 -12.73
N ASN A 136 4.81 4.14 -13.85
CA ASN A 136 6.09 4.81 -14.10
C ASN A 136 5.93 6.34 -14.19
N LEU A 137 4.87 6.84 -14.83
CA LEU A 137 4.58 8.27 -14.85
C LEU A 137 4.22 8.82 -13.46
N ALA A 138 3.49 8.06 -12.65
CA ALA A 138 3.20 8.40 -11.26
C ALA A 138 4.49 8.53 -10.44
N ARG A 139 5.42 7.58 -10.57
CA ARG A 139 6.75 7.65 -9.96
C ARG A 139 7.48 8.94 -10.32
N GLN A 140 7.57 9.25 -11.62
CA GLN A 140 8.25 10.46 -12.10
C GLN A 140 7.64 11.74 -11.51
N ARG A 141 6.31 11.82 -11.38
CA ARG A 141 5.65 12.95 -10.74
C ARG A 141 6.00 13.07 -9.25
N VAL A 142 6.16 11.95 -8.55
CA VAL A 142 6.59 11.94 -7.14
C VAL A 142 8.06 12.38 -7.04
N GLU A 143 8.95 11.88 -7.90
CA GLU A 143 10.35 12.29 -7.96
C GLU A 143 10.50 13.80 -8.22
N ASP A 144 9.75 14.34 -9.20
CA ASP A 144 9.73 15.76 -9.52
C ASP A 144 9.22 16.59 -8.32
N ARG A 145 8.16 16.14 -7.65
CA ARG A 145 7.61 16.80 -6.44
C ARG A 145 8.58 16.79 -5.28
N ARG A 146 9.44 15.78 -5.19
CA ARG A 146 10.44 15.59 -4.14
C ARG A 146 11.81 16.18 -4.47
N GLY A 147 12.03 16.63 -5.70
CA GLY A 147 13.33 17.16 -6.15
C GLY A 147 14.43 16.11 -6.23
N LEU A 148 14.07 14.85 -6.53
CA LEU A 148 15.01 13.72 -6.65
C LEU A 148 15.56 13.57 -8.08
N ARG A 149 15.30 14.54 -8.96
CA ARG A 149 15.53 14.47 -10.40
C ARG A 149 16.41 15.61 -10.91
#